data_AF-A0A067NJ18-F1
#
_entry.id   AF-A0A067NJ18-F1
#
_cell.length_a   1.000
_cell.length_b   1.000
_cell.length_c   1.000
_cell.angle_alpha   90.00
_cell.angle_beta   90.00
_cell.angle_gamma   90.00
#
_symmetry.space_group_name_H-M   'P 1'
#
loop_
_entity.id
_entity.type
_entity.pdbx_description
1 polymer ?
#
loop_
_entity_poly.entity_id
_entity_poly.type
_entity_poly.pdbx_seq_one_letter_code
_entity_poly.pdbx_strand_id
1 'polypeptide(L)'
;VFKDINEMPPLLPSAVRNLRSTANKSEHSRHARRQTMTAREINAFDDMFNMIFNAVSEQKLSSKGPNEGPGIGRDAASVGDLFGKLRRHSKRLKWTSEFDELLDRKKEAINLCDNDQQLLEWGMTEVFGESQKYEAAWRESPDLPMQPPTYPHLLALLIKEFRDKYGDPNLALAIFNYAKNLSIASYVFGCSTQAYNELIETRWSSFQDLKGVHDALEEMLVNGVELDSRTRKLVDTVRREIGGQQAGWREVNDVFGKEMWNLMTKIDGLVKAGTPESPDGRLRLDEWKTIGDDDDRGWDFDSWSGSSRHDEPRDRSKSFSSRFS
;
A
#
# COMPACT_ATOMS: atom_id res chain seq x y z
N VAL A 1 -37.92 60.29 -26.28
CA VAL A 1 -36.63 59.83 -25.75
C VAL A 1 -36.18 58.66 -26.62
N PHE A 2 -35.45 58.77 -27.72
CA PHE A 2 -34.85 59.85 -28.49
C PHE A 2 -35.26 59.62 -29.96
N LYS A 3 -35.67 60.69 -30.64
CA LYS A 3 -35.82 60.73 -32.09
C LYS A 3 -34.52 61.36 -32.58
N ASP A 4 -33.62 60.58 -33.20
CA ASP A 4 -32.51 61.05 -34.04
C ASP A 4 -31.75 59.83 -34.63
N ILE A 5 -32.40 59.15 -35.58
CA ILE A 5 -31.70 58.26 -36.53
C ILE A 5 -32.19 58.60 -37.94
N ASN A 6 -32.15 59.89 -38.27
CA ASN A 6 -32.27 60.40 -39.63
C ASN A 6 -30.91 61.00 -39.99
N GLU A 7 -29.96 60.18 -40.44
CA GLU A 7 -28.82 60.63 -41.27
C GLU A 7 -27.99 59.42 -41.75
N MET A 8 -28.47 58.79 -42.82
CA MET A 8 -27.76 58.50 -44.09
C MET A 8 -28.09 57.13 -44.75
N PRO A 9 -28.11 57.09 -46.10
CA PRO A 9 -28.81 56.09 -46.91
C PRO A 9 -27.84 55.12 -47.64
N PRO A 10 -28.34 54.12 -48.39
CA PRO A 10 -27.64 52.86 -48.70
C PRO A 10 -26.86 52.90 -50.01
N LEU A 11 -25.79 52.10 -50.14
CA LEU A 11 -25.15 51.81 -51.45
C LEU A 11 -24.68 50.34 -51.54
N LEU A 12 -25.28 49.61 -52.50
CA LEU A 12 -24.90 48.32 -53.09
C LEU A 12 -23.87 48.55 -54.24
N PRO A 13 -23.50 47.58 -55.12
CA PRO A 13 -23.03 46.18 -54.99
C PRO A 13 -21.75 45.88 -55.86
N SER A 14 -21.42 44.59 -56.03
CA SER A 14 -20.58 43.94 -57.06
C SER A 14 -19.13 43.62 -56.63
N ALA A 15 -18.55 42.43 -56.81
CA ALA A 15 -18.77 41.42 -57.84
C ALA A 15 -18.31 40.00 -57.41
N VAL A 16 -19.13 38.99 -57.77
CA VAL A 16 -18.77 37.72 -58.47
C VAL A 16 -17.71 36.82 -57.77
N ARG A 17 -17.98 35.58 -57.34
CA ARG A 17 -18.27 34.41 -58.21
C ARG A 17 -18.69 33.18 -57.36
N ASN A 18 -19.85 32.60 -57.70
CA ASN A 18 -20.18 31.17 -57.93
C ASN A 18 -19.27 30.07 -57.31
N LEU A 19 -19.74 28.90 -56.85
CA LEU A 19 -21.03 28.19 -56.87
C LEU A 19 -20.89 26.94 -55.95
N ARG A 20 -22.00 26.50 -55.33
CA ARG A 20 -22.45 25.09 -55.16
C ARG A 20 -21.43 24.02 -54.69
N SER A 21 -21.64 23.40 -53.53
CA SER A 21 -22.53 22.23 -53.25
C SER A 21 -21.62 21.18 -52.57
N THR A 22 -21.97 20.42 -51.54
CA THR A 22 -23.13 19.55 -51.30
C THR A 22 -23.21 19.17 -49.81
N ALA A 23 -24.40 18.76 -49.39
CA ALA A 23 -24.74 18.25 -48.07
C ALA A 23 -24.08 16.89 -47.71
N ASN A 24 -23.84 16.65 -46.41
CA ASN A 24 -24.19 15.44 -45.64
C ASN A 24 -23.61 15.56 -44.21
N LYS A 25 -24.45 15.57 -43.18
CA LYS A 25 -24.88 14.43 -42.34
C LYS A 25 -23.77 13.81 -41.47
N SER A 26 -24.03 13.92 -40.16
CA SER A 26 -23.78 12.99 -39.06
C SER A 26 -22.35 12.74 -38.53
N GLU A 27 -22.32 12.75 -37.19
CA GLU A 27 -21.65 11.79 -36.29
C GLU A 27 -20.33 12.14 -35.59
N HIS A 28 -20.26 11.59 -34.38
CA HIS A 28 -19.33 11.85 -33.31
C HIS A 28 -17.90 11.42 -33.63
N SER A 29 -16.93 12.28 -33.30
CA SER A 29 -15.62 11.84 -32.81
C SER A 29 -14.93 13.02 -32.13
N ARG A 30 -15.01 13.06 -30.80
CA ARG A 30 -14.03 13.81 -29.99
C ARG A 30 -12.71 13.05 -30.10
N HIS A 31 -11.89 13.42 -31.08
CA HIS A 31 -10.52 12.92 -31.11
C HIS A 31 -9.79 13.44 -29.87
N ALA A 32 -9.51 12.51 -28.95
CA ALA A 32 -8.49 12.66 -27.94
C ALA A 32 -7.21 13.14 -28.62
N ARG A 33 -6.81 14.36 -28.27
CA ARG A 33 -5.56 14.96 -28.71
C ARG A 33 -4.44 14.05 -28.20
N ARG A 34 -3.89 13.21 -29.07
CA ARG A 34 -2.67 12.45 -28.78
C ARG A 34 -1.58 13.50 -28.55
N GLN A 35 -1.31 13.80 -27.29
CA GLN A 35 -0.12 14.53 -26.91
C GLN A 35 1.06 13.64 -27.30
N THR A 36 1.75 14.02 -28.37
CA THR A 36 3.06 13.44 -28.70
C THR A 36 4.01 13.87 -27.61
N MET A 37 4.51 12.89 -26.87
CA MET A 37 5.34 13.09 -25.69
C MET A 37 6.60 13.86 -26.06
N THR A 38 6.99 14.80 -25.20
CA THR A 38 8.18 15.62 -25.45
C THR A 38 9.43 14.74 -25.38
N ALA A 39 10.51 15.08 -26.10
CA ALA A 39 11.74 14.27 -26.11
C ALA A 39 12.32 14.06 -24.69
N ARG A 40 12.04 14.96 -23.75
CA ARG A 40 12.40 14.81 -22.33
C ARG A 40 11.51 13.82 -21.59
N GLU A 41 10.21 13.78 -21.91
CA GLU A 41 9.31 12.72 -21.42
C GLU A 41 9.77 11.37 -21.97
N ILE A 42 10.07 11.26 -23.27
CA ILE A 42 10.54 10.02 -23.89
C ILE A 42 11.82 9.50 -23.19
N ASN A 43 12.78 10.38 -22.90
CA ASN A 43 14.00 9.98 -22.18
C ASN A 43 13.72 9.56 -20.73
N ALA A 44 12.78 10.21 -20.04
CA ALA A 44 12.40 9.82 -18.68
C ALA A 44 11.65 8.47 -18.66
N PHE A 45 10.81 8.21 -19.67
CA PHE A 45 10.23 6.89 -19.89
C PHE A 45 11.31 5.86 -20.18
N ASP A 46 12.27 6.17 -21.05
CA ASP A 46 13.38 5.27 -21.36
C ASP A 46 14.25 4.97 -20.14
N ASP A 47 14.51 5.93 -19.25
CA ASP A 47 15.28 5.69 -18.02
C ASP A 47 14.50 4.86 -16.98
N MET A 48 13.18 5.10 -16.85
CA MET A 48 12.30 4.22 -16.07
C MET A 48 12.25 2.82 -16.69
N PHE A 49 12.14 2.71 -18.01
CA PHE A 49 12.18 1.44 -18.74
C PHE A 49 13.54 0.74 -18.58
N ASN A 50 14.65 1.46 -18.61
CA ASN A 50 15.99 0.89 -18.44
C ASN A 50 16.20 0.38 -17.02
N MET A 51 15.69 1.08 -16.00
CA MET A 51 15.65 0.57 -14.62
C MET A 51 14.78 -0.68 -14.50
N ILE A 52 13.65 -0.74 -15.22
CA ILE A 52 12.77 -1.92 -15.30
C ILE A 52 13.46 -3.10 -16.03
N PHE A 53 14.11 -2.86 -17.17
CA PHE A 53 14.80 -3.88 -17.97
C PHE A 53 16.10 -4.37 -17.32
N ASN A 54 16.81 -3.51 -16.58
CA ASN A 54 17.95 -3.92 -15.77
C ASN A 54 17.50 -4.83 -14.62
N ALA A 55 16.40 -4.50 -13.94
CA ALA A 55 15.81 -5.37 -12.91
C ALA A 55 15.27 -6.72 -13.45
N VAL A 56 14.84 -6.76 -14.72
CA VAL A 56 14.38 -7.98 -15.42
C VAL A 56 15.54 -8.81 -15.97
N SER A 57 16.60 -8.18 -16.48
CA SER A 57 17.79 -8.89 -16.96
C SER A 57 18.60 -9.51 -15.80
N GLU A 58 18.62 -8.88 -14.63
CA GLU A 58 19.12 -9.47 -13.39
C GLU A 58 18.32 -10.72 -12.96
N GLN A 59 17.01 -10.74 -13.21
CA GLN A 59 16.16 -11.90 -12.93
C GLN A 59 16.52 -13.09 -13.83
N LYS A 60 16.82 -12.83 -15.12
CA LYS A 60 17.26 -13.84 -16.11
C LYS A 60 18.64 -14.43 -15.81
N LEU A 61 19.50 -13.70 -15.09
CA LEU A 61 20.78 -14.19 -14.60
C LEU A 61 20.63 -15.04 -13.33
N SER A 62 19.61 -14.77 -12.51
CA SER A 62 19.31 -15.55 -11.30
C SER A 62 18.50 -16.83 -11.56
N SER A 63 17.76 -16.91 -12.68
CA SER A 63 16.98 -18.09 -13.07
C SER A 63 17.68 -18.93 -14.15
N LYS A 64 18.86 -19.49 -13.84
CA LYS A 64 19.48 -20.55 -14.66
C LYS A 64 19.02 -21.93 -14.21
N GLY A 65 17.76 -22.26 -14.50
CA GLY A 65 17.25 -23.63 -14.60
C GLY A 65 16.98 -23.96 -16.07
N PRO A 66 17.34 -25.15 -16.59
CA PRO A 66 17.32 -25.40 -18.03
C PRO A 66 15.98 -25.98 -18.47
N ASN A 67 15.07 -25.12 -18.92
CA ASN A 67 14.07 -25.33 -19.98
C ASN A 67 12.88 -24.41 -19.73
N GLU A 68 12.69 -23.42 -20.58
CA GLU A 68 11.42 -23.09 -21.22
C GLU A 68 11.64 -21.87 -22.14
N GLY A 69 11.09 -21.96 -23.35
CA GLY A 69 11.28 -20.97 -24.42
C GLY A 69 10.62 -19.62 -24.15
N PRO A 70 10.77 -18.64 -25.05
CA PRO A 70 10.28 -17.29 -24.86
C PRO A 70 8.75 -17.23 -25.07
N GLY A 71 7.99 -17.56 -24.03
CA GLY A 71 6.55 -17.37 -23.97
C GLY A 71 6.20 -15.96 -23.51
N ILE A 72 5.75 -15.11 -24.43
CA ILE A 72 5.08 -13.83 -24.13
C ILE A 72 3.72 -14.18 -23.53
N GLY A 73 3.50 -13.97 -22.23
CA GLY A 73 2.19 -14.21 -21.62
C GLY A 73 2.11 -14.50 -20.11
N ARG A 74 3.08 -14.08 -19.29
CA ARG A 74 3.08 -14.33 -17.82
C ARG A 74 3.19 -13.05 -16.97
N ASP A 75 2.72 -11.93 -17.50
CA ASP A 75 3.21 -10.60 -17.06
C ASP A 75 2.56 -10.03 -15.78
N ALA A 76 1.44 -10.55 -15.29
CA ALA A 76 0.83 -10.03 -14.05
C ALA A 76 1.69 -10.30 -12.80
N ALA A 77 2.30 -11.50 -12.72
CA ALA A 77 3.23 -11.84 -11.63
C ALA A 77 4.60 -11.13 -11.79
N SER A 78 5.06 -10.96 -13.02
CA SER A 78 6.34 -10.29 -13.35
C SER A 78 6.33 -8.79 -12.99
N VAL A 79 5.22 -8.10 -13.27
CA VAL A 79 5.02 -6.69 -12.89
C VAL A 79 4.84 -6.55 -11.38
N GLY A 80 4.20 -7.52 -10.72
CA GLY A 80 4.11 -7.57 -9.27
C GLY A 80 5.48 -7.69 -8.56
N ASP A 81 6.34 -8.56 -9.08
CA ASP A 81 7.73 -8.71 -8.62
C ASP A 81 8.52 -7.41 -8.76
N LEU A 82 8.29 -6.66 -9.85
CA LEU A 82 8.91 -5.36 -10.08
C LEU A 82 8.48 -4.34 -9.01
N PHE A 83 7.18 -4.24 -8.71
CA PHE A 83 6.68 -3.35 -7.65
C PHE A 83 7.19 -3.75 -6.26
N GLY A 84 7.26 -5.06 -5.99
CA GLY A 84 7.86 -5.59 -4.77
C GLY A 84 9.34 -5.18 -4.64
N LYS A 85 10.12 -5.27 -5.72
CA LYS A 85 11.53 -4.84 -5.75
C LYS A 85 11.68 -3.32 -5.55
N LEU A 86 10.85 -2.52 -6.22
CA LEU A 86 10.88 -1.06 -6.09
C LEU A 86 10.57 -0.61 -4.66
N ARG A 87 9.62 -1.28 -3.99
CA ARG A 87 9.33 -1.07 -2.56
C ARG A 87 10.44 -1.52 -1.63
N ARG A 88 11.11 -2.64 -1.92
CA ARG A 88 12.29 -3.06 -1.13
C ARG A 88 13.41 -2.03 -1.19
N HIS A 89 13.56 -1.34 -2.31
CA HIS A 89 14.52 -0.24 -2.43
C HIS A 89 14.11 0.97 -1.57
N SER A 90 12.81 1.28 -1.50
CA SER A 90 12.25 2.31 -0.60
C SER A 90 12.55 2.05 0.87
N LYS A 91 12.49 0.79 1.32
CA LYS A 91 12.75 0.38 2.72
C LYS A 91 14.18 0.70 3.21
N ARG A 92 15.11 1.12 2.34
CA ARG A 92 16.48 1.51 2.72
C ARG A 92 16.62 2.98 3.13
N LEU A 93 15.55 3.79 3.02
CA LEU A 93 15.53 5.15 3.55
C LEU A 93 15.67 5.10 5.07
N LYS A 94 16.78 5.64 5.58
CA LYS A 94 17.06 5.72 7.02
C LYS A 94 16.04 6.69 7.63
N TRP A 95 15.10 6.13 8.39
CA TRP A 95 14.20 6.92 9.22
C TRP A 95 15.00 7.78 10.19
N THR A 96 14.77 9.10 10.17
CA THR A 96 15.50 10.09 10.99
C THR A 96 14.52 10.73 11.96
N SER A 97 15.04 11.24 13.08
CA SER A 97 14.26 12.03 14.06
C SER A 97 13.52 13.20 13.40
N GLU A 98 14.10 13.78 12.35
CA GLU A 98 13.49 14.87 11.59
C GLU A 98 12.23 14.42 10.84
N PHE A 99 12.20 13.19 10.30
CA PHE A 99 11.00 12.65 9.67
C PHE A 99 9.90 12.34 10.69
N ASP A 100 10.25 11.90 11.90
CA ASP A 100 9.30 11.73 13.00
C ASP A 100 8.65 13.06 13.38
N GLU A 101 9.46 14.10 13.63
CA GLU A 101 8.96 15.44 13.97
C GLU A 101 8.07 16.02 12.86
N LEU A 102 8.44 15.81 11.59
CA LEU A 102 7.63 16.25 10.45
C LEU A 102 6.31 15.48 10.38
N LEU A 103 6.35 14.15 10.57
CA LEU A 103 5.16 13.32 10.56
C LEU A 103 4.22 13.74 11.69
N ASP A 104 4.74 13.97 12.89
CA ASP A 104 3.95 14.36 14.06
C ASP A 104 3.34 15.75 13.88
N ARG A 105 4.09 16.73 13.36
CA ARG A 105 3.54 18.04 12.98
C ARG A 105 2.38 17.92 11.98
N LYS A 106 2.50 17.01 10.99
CA LYS A 106 1.44 16.79 10.01
C LYS A 106 0.23 16.07 10.60
N LYS A 107 0.43 15.14 11.54
CA LYS A 107 -0.66 14.53 12.32
C LYS A 107 -1.42 15.58 13.13
N GLU A 108 -0.71 16.49 13.79
CA GLU A 108 -1.32 17.59 14.52
C GLU A 108 -2.14 18.50 13.60
N ALA A 109 -1.63 18.82 12.40
CA ALA A 109 -2.38 19.60 11.41
C ALA A 109 -3.68 18.91 10.96
N ILE A 110 -3.64 17.59 10.75
CA ILE A 110 -4.83 16.78 10.45
C ILE A 110 -5.84 16.84 11.60
N ASN A 111 -5.36 16.73 12.85
CA ASN A 111 -6.21 16.78 14.03
C ASN A 111 -6.87 18.15 14.22
N LEU A 112 -6.19 19.23 13.80
CA LEU A 112 -6.68 20.61 13.89
C LEU A 112 -7.75 20.95 12.83
N CYS A 113 -7.93 20.12 11.80
CA CYS A 113 -9.01 20.34 10.84
C CYS A 113 -10.37 20.15 11.51
N ASP A 114 -11.27 21.12 11.33
CA ASP A 114 -12.60 21.13 11.98
C ASP A 114 -13.64 20.39 11.14
N ASN A 115 -13.49 20.41 9.81
CA ASN A 115 -14.39 19.74 8.87
C ASN A 115 -13.64 18.88 7.85
N ASP A 116 -14.40 18.00 7.19
CA ASP A 116 -13.95 17.09 6.15
C ASP A 116 -13.37 17.84 4.94
N GLN A 117 -13.99 18.94 4.53
CA GLN A 117 -13.54 19.77 3.42
C GLN A 117 -12.15 20.38 3.66
N GLN A 118 -11.88 20.86 4.87
CA GLN A 118 -10.62 21.46 5.27
C GLN A 118 -9.53 20.38 5.32
N LEU A 119 -9.85 19.20 5.85
CA LEU A 119 -8.91 18.07 5.81
C LEU A 119 -8.63 17.64 4.37
N LEU A 120 -9.63 17.64 3.50
CA LEU A 120 -9.49 17.32 2.10
C LEU A 120 -8.58 18.33 1.39
N GLU A 121 -8.85 19.63 1.55
CA GLU A 121 -8.03 20.70 0.96
C GLU A 121 -6.57 20.64 1.45
N TRP A 122 -6.40 20.40 2.75
CA TRP A 122 -5.09 20.17 3.34
C TRP A 122 -4.40 18.95 2.74
N GLY A 123 -5.10 17.80 2.63
CA GLY A 123 -4.56 16.58 2.04
C GLY A 123 -4.15 16.76 0.58
N MET A 124 -4.96 17.48 -0.20
CA MET A 124 -4.66 17.81 -1.60
C MET A 124 -3.39 18.66 -1.73
N THR A 125 -3.18 19.60 -0.81
CA THR A 125 -2.04 20.52 -0.87
C THR A 125 -0.76 19.92 -0.28
N GLU A 126 -0.85 19.38 0.93
CA GLU A 126 0.29 18.99 1.77
C GLU A 126 0.70 17.53 1.62
N VAL A 127 -0.21 16.65 1.19
CA VAL A 127 0.10 15.22 1.00
C VAL A 127 0.30 14.95 -0.49
N PHE A 128 -0.71 15.24 -1.31
CA PHE A 128 -0.64 14.97 -2.75
C PHE A 128 0.17 16.01 -3.52
N GLY A 129 0.05 17.29 -3.17
CA GLY A 129 0.86 18.36 -3.76
C GLY A 129 2.36 18.20 -3.45
N GLU A 130 2.73 17.74 -2.26
CA GLU A 130 4.12 17.40 -1.95
C GLU A 130 4.63 16.21 -2.75
N SER A 131 3.85 15.12 -2.84
CA SER A 131 4.20 13.97 -3.69
C SER A 131 4.56 14.42 -5.11
N GLN A 132 3.77 15.30 -5.71
CA GLN A 132 4.04 15.83 -7.05
C GLN A 132 5.32 16.68 -7.11
N LYS A 133 5.61 17.48 -6.08
CA LYS A 133 6.86 18.25 -5.99
C LYS A 133 8.08 17.35 -5.88
N TYR A 134 8.01 16.28 -5.10
CA TYR A 134 9.10 15.30 -4.99
C TYR A 134 9.34 14.58 -6.32
N GLU A 135 8.27 14.20 -7.02
CA GLU A 135 8.41 13.63 -8.37
C GLU A 135 9.03 14.63 -9.36
N ALA A 136 8.65 15.91 -9.30
CA ALA A 136 9.24 16.94 -10.14
C ALA A 136 10.74 17.15 -9.81
N ALA A 137 11.08 17.24 -8.53
CA ALA A 137 12.46 17.35 -8.08
C ALA A 137 13.30 16.12 -8.46
N TRP A 138 12.72 14.94 -8.37
CA TRP A 138 13.35 13.69 -8.81
C TRP A 138 13.64 13.69 -10.31
N ARG A 139 12.74 14.26 -11.13
CA ARG A 139 12.98 14.42 -12.58
C ARG A 139 14.12 15.38 -12.88
N GLU A 140 14.37 16.36 -12.02
CA GLU A 140 15.49 17.30 -12.16
C GLU A 140 16.80 16.72 -11.62
N SER A 141 16.73 15.87 -10.59
CA SER A 141 17.89 15.27 -9.93
C SER A 141 17.54 13.87 -9.41
N PRO A 142 17.87 12.80 -10.17
CA PRO A 142 17.51 11.41 -9.84
C PRO A 142 18.12 10.87 -8.54
N ASP A 143 19.06 11.59 -7.92
CA ASP A 143 19.69 11.23 -6.65
C ASP A 143 18.79 11.47 -5.43
N LEU A 144 17.68 12.20 -5.61
CA LEU A 144 16.71 12.48 -4.55
C LEU A 144 15.71 11.31 -4.35
N PRO A 145 15.04 11.21 -3.20
CA PRO A 145 13.94 10.27 -3.05
C PRO A 145 12.75 10.66 -3.94
N MET A 146 12.17 9.70 -4.65
CA MET A 146 11.04 9.93 -5.56
C MET A 146 9.74 10.34 -4.84
N GLN A 147 9.62 10.00 -3.56
CA GLN A 147 8.43 10.26 -2.73
C GLN A 147 8.83 10.62 -1.29
N PRO A 148 8.04 11.44 -0.58
CA PRO A 148 8.28 11.73 0.84
C PRO A 148 8.15 10.44 1.69
N PRO A 149 9.06 10.17 2.65
CA PRO A 149 8.96 9.02 3.54
C PRO A 149 7.68 9.01 4.41
N THR A 150 7.11 10.18 4.66
CA THR A 150 5.87 10.36 5.44
C THR A 150 4.61 10.04 4.62
N TYR A 151 4.69 10.05 3.29
CA TYR A 151 3.55 9.90 2.39
C TYR A 151 2.67 8.67 2.66
N PRO A 152 3.20 7.43 2.74
CA PRO A 152 2.37 6.25 3.03
C PRO A 152 1.66 6.30 4.38
N HIS A 153 2.28 6.92 5.39
CA HIS A 153 1.72 7.05 6.74
C HIS A 153 0.59 8.08 6.75
N LEU A 154 0.79 9.21 6.08
CA LEU A 154 -0.22 10.25 5.95
C LEU A 154 -1.41 9.80 5.12
N LEU A 155 -1.19 9.04 4.05
CA LEU A 155 -2.28 8.47 3.25
C LEU A 155 -3.17 7.53 4.08
N ALA A 156 -2.55 6.61 4.84
CA ALA A 156 -3.29 5.71 5.73
C ALA A 156 -4.09 6.51 6.79
N LEU A 157 -3.45 7.52 7.39
CA LEU A 157 -4.09 8.37 8.36
C LEU A 157 -5.28 9.15 7.77
N LEU A 158 -5.14 9.73 6.59
CA LEU A 158 -6.24 10.43 5.92
C LEU A 158 -7.45 9.52 5.72
N ILE A 159 -7.24 8.30 5.20
CA ILE A 159 -8.31 7.32 4.99
C ILE A 159 -9.01 7.00 6.31
N LYS A 160 -8.23 6.80 7.38
CA LYS A 160 -8.74 6.55 8.73
C LYS A 160 -9.56 7.73 9.25
N GLU A 161 -9.06 8.96 9.17
CA GLU A 161 -9.72 10.14 9.71
C GLU A 161 -11.02 10.45 8.96
N PHE A 162 -11.06 10.30 7.63
CA PHE A 162 -12.31 10.44 6.88
C PHE A 162 -13.35 9.41 7.30
N ARG A 163 -12.95 8.17 7.59
CA ARG A 163 -13.85 7.12 8.09
C ARG A 163 -14.31 7.38 9.52
N ASP A 164 -13.37 7.61 10.44
CA ASP A 164 -13.62 7.58 11.89
C ASP A 164 -14.05 8.95 12.45
N LYS A 165 -13.36 10.03 12.07
CA LYS A 165 -13.61 11.39 12.61
C LYS A 165 -14.79 12.06 11.93
N TYR A 166 -14.87 11.96 10.60
CA TYR A 166 -15.90 12.64 9.82
C TYR A 166 -17.06 11.71 9.41
N GLY A 167 -16.90 10.40 9.53
CA GLY A 167 -17.98 9.44 9.23
C GLY A 167 -18.27 9.29 7.73
N ASP A 168 -17.32 9.63 6.87
CA ASP A 168 -17.45 9.64 5.41
C ASP A 168 -16.59 8.54 4.74
N PRO A 169 -17.04 7.27 4.78
CA PRO A 169 -16.30 6.16 4.20
C PRO A 169 -16.19 6.25 2.67
N ASN A 170 -17.13 6.91 1.99
CA ASN A 170 -17.04 7.13 0.54
C ASN A 170 -15.85 8.03 0.18
N LEU A 171 -15.61 9.07 0.98
CA LEU A 171 -14.48 9.98 0.77
C LEU A 171 -13.16 9.27 1.09
N ALA A 172 -13.13 8.45 2.14
CA ALA A 172 -11.98 7.59 2.44
C ALA A 172 -11.60 6.67 1.26
N LEU A 173 -12.60 6.04 0.61
CA LEU A 173 -12.38 5.23 -0.59
C LEU A 173 -11.91 6.09 -1.79
N ALA A 174 -12.47 7.28 -1.97
CA ALA A 174 -12.09 8.19 -3.05
C ALA A 174 -10.63 8.67 -2.91
N ILE A 175 -10.18 8.95 -1.69
CA ILE A 175 -8.79 9.34 -1.38
C ILE A 175 -7.81 8.23 -1.77
N PHE A 176 -8.11 6.97 -1.42
CA PHE A 176 -7.26 5.85 -1.81
C PHE A 176 -7.19 5.71 -3.35
N ASN A 177 -8.34 5.79 -4.02
CA ASN A 177 -8.40 5.73 -5.48
C ASN A 177 -7.68 6.91 -6.14
N TYR A 178 -7.72 8.09 -5.54
CA TYR A 178 -6.99 9.25 -6.03
C TYR A 178 -5.48 9.03 -5.92
N ALA A 179 -4.98 8.56 -4.77
CA ALA A 179 -3.57 8.24 -4.57
C ALA A 179 -3.05 7.20 -5.58
N LYS A 180 -3.86 6.17 -5.87
CA LYS A 180 -3.57 5.14 -6.86
C LYS A 180 -3.46 5.69 -8.30
N ASN A 181 -4.31 6.64 -8.67
CA ASN A 181 -4.37 7.20 -10.01
C ASN A 181 -3.51 8.46 -10.19
N LEU A 182 -2.89 8.98 -9.12
CA LEU A 182 -2.07 10.19 -9.16
C LEU A 182 -0.81 10.00 -10.00
N SER A 183 -0.05 8.93 -9.72
CA SER A 183 1.16 8.54 -10.43
C SER A 183 1.55 7.11 -10.05
N ILE A 184 2.42 6.49 -10.86
CA ILE A 184 2.97 5.17 -10.55
C ILE A 184 3.79 5.24 -9.25
N ALA A 185 4.56 6.32 -9.04
CA ALA A 185 5.33 6.54 -7.83
C ALA A 185 4.41 6.65 -6.59
N SER A 186 3.34 7.44 -6.67
CA SER A 186 2.35 7.56 -5.61
C SER A 186 1.70 6.22 -5.29
N TYR A 187 1.35 5.42 -6.31
CA TYR A 187 0.78 4.10 -6.10
C TYR A 187 1.76 3.13 -5.42
N VAL A 188 3.00 3.07 -5.90
CA VAL A 188 4.01 2.15 -5.36
C VAL A 188 4.39 2.54 -3.94
N PHE A 189 4.67 3.81 -3.67
CA PHE A 189 5.19 4.24 -2.37
C PHE A 189 4.09 4.61 -1.38
N GLY A 190 2.93 5.08 -1.85
CA GLY A 190 1.81 5.50 -1.01
C GLY A 190 0.89 4.37 -0.58
N CYS A 191 0.53 3.45 -1.49
CA CYS A 191 -0.34 2.31 -1.18
C CYS A 191 0.42 1.23 -0.39
N SER A 192 0.80 1.57 0.84
CA SER A 192 1.48 0.69 1.79
C SER A 192 0.51 -0.28 2.45
N THR A 193 1.05 -1.26 3.19
CA THR A 193 0.25 -2.20 4.00
C THR A 193 -0.72 -1.46 4.93
N GLN A 194 -0.30 -0.34 5.52
CA GLN A 194 -1.15 0.45 6.40
C GLN A 194 -2.35 1.06 5.65
N ALA A 195 -2.11 1.63 4.46
CA ALA A 195 -3.18 2.19 3.64
C ALA A 195 -4.18 1.13 3.18
N TYR A 196 -3.71 -0.07 2.81
CA TYR A 196 -4.59 -1.20 2.48
C TYR A 196 -5.36 -1.72 3.70
N ASN A 197 -4.76 -1.73 4.89
CA ASN A 197 -5.48 -2.11 6.11
C ASN A 197 -6.65 -1.16 6.37
N GLU A 198 -6.44 0.15 6.25
CA GLU A 198 -7.53 1.13 6.40
C GLU A 198 -8.57 0.99 5.29
N LEU A 199 -8.17 0.66 4.06
CA LEU A 199 -9.09 0.39 2.95
C LEU A 199 -9.99 -0.84 3.23
N ILE A 200 -9.40 -1.95 3.65
CA ILE A 200 -10.10 -3.19 3.99
C ILE A 200 -11.07 -2.94 5.14
N GLU A 201 -10.61 -2.26 6.19
CA GLU A 201 -11.43 -1.90 7.35
C GLU A 201 -12.59 -0.99 6.96
N THR A 202 -12.37 -0.02 6.06
CA THR A 202 -13.44 0.85 5.53
C THR A 202 -14.48 0.06 4.73
N ARG A 203 -14.03 -0.82 3.82
CA ARG A 203 -14.93 -1.64 2.98
C ARG A 203 -15.78 -2.58 3.82
N TRP A 204 -15.19 -3.21 4.83
CA TRP A 204 -15.92 -4.13 5.69
C TRP A 204 -16.84 -3.41 6.69
N SER A 205 -16.30 -2.46 7.45
CA SER A 205 -17.05 -1.81 8.54
C SER A 205 -18.22 -0.95 8.04
N SER A 206 -18.07 -0.30 6.88
CA SER A 206 -19.09 0.61 6.36
C SER A 206 -20.03 -0.02 5.33
N PHE A 207 -19.55 -0.97 4.52
CA PHE A 207 -20.33 -1.52 3.41
C PHE A 207 -20.57 -3.03 3.50
N GLN A 208 -19.91 -3.73 4.44
CA GLN A 208 -19.91 -5.20 4.52
C GLN A 208 -19.56 -5.85 3.17
N ASP A 209 -18.69 -5.19 2.39
CA ASP A 209 -18.35 -5.59 1.03
C ASP A 209 -17.23 -6.64 1.04
N LEU A 210 -17.63 -7.91 1.11
CA LEU A 210 -16.68 -9.02 1.09
C LEU A 210 -15.89 -9.10 -0.23
N LYS A 211 -16.50 -8.74 -1.35
CA LYS A 211 -15.83 -8.72 -2.65
C LYS A 211 -14.78 -7.64 -2.68
N GLY A 212 -15.12 -6.46 -2.18
CA GLY A 212 -14.17 -5.38 -1.99
C GLY A 212 -12.99 -5.76 -1.09
N VAL A 213 -13.21 -6.55 -0.03
CA VAL A 213 -12.12 -7.07 0.82
C VAL A 213 -11.24 -8.05 0.05
N HIS A 214 -11.84 -9.00 -0.68
CA HIS A 214 -11.10 -9.93 -1.53
C HIS A 214 -10.22 -9.21 -2.56
N ASP A 215 -10.81 -8.27 -3.31
CA ASP A 215 -10.13 -7.55 -4.39
C ASP A 215 -8.97 -6.70 -3.84
N ALA A 216 -9.12 -6.13 -2.64
CA ALA A 216 -8.05 -5.38 -1.97
C ALA A 216 -6.89 -6.30 -1.53
N LEU A 217 -7.18 -7.50 -1.01
CA LEU A 217 -6.16 -8.49 -0.63
C LEU A 217 -5.43 -9.07 -1.85
N GLU A 218 -6.17 -9.33 -2.93
CA GLU A 218 -5.57 -9.74 -4.20
C GLU A 218 -4.66 -8.64 -4.75
N GLU A 219 -5.12 -7.39 -4.74
CA GLU A 219 -4.31 -6.23 -5.15
C GLU A 219 -3.05 -6.07 -4.29
N MET A 220 -3.13 -6.29 -2.97
CA MET A 220 -1.96 -6.30 -2.08
C MET A 220 -0.93 -7.32 -2.54
N LEU A 221 -1.34 -8.56 -2.81
CA LEU A 221 -0.44 -9.63 -3.21
C LEU A 221 0.16 -9.39 -4.60
N VAL A 222 -0.68 -8.98 -5.57
CA VAL A 222 -0.23 -8.66 -6.93
C VAL A 222 0.79 -7.52 -6.91
N ASN A 223 0.65 -6.53 -6.03
CA ASN A 223 1.60 -5.43 -5.92
C ASN A 223 2.82 -5.73 -5.01
N GLY A 224 2.93 -6.95 -4.47
CA GLY A 224 3.98 -7.32 -3.52
C GLY A 224 3.92 -6.53 -2.19
N VAL A 225 2.73 -6.12 -1.76
CA VAL A 225 2.48 -5.61 -0.40
C VAL A 225 2.49 -6.79 0.57
N GLU A 226 3.34 -6.74 1.59
CA GLU A 226 3.36 -7.76 2.64
C GLU A 226 2.11 -7.64 3.53
N LEU A 227 1.50 -8.78 3.87
CA LEU A 227 0.37 -8.85 4.80
C LEU A 227 0.87 -8.81 6.24
N ASP A 228 0.44 -7.83 7.03
CA ASP A 228 0.84 -7.71 8.43
C ASP A 228 -0.11 -8.46 9.38
N SER A 229 0.19 -8.40 10.68
CA SER A 229 -0.65 -9.01 11.71
C SER A 229 -2.01 -8.32 11.83
N ARG A 230 -2.12 -7.05 11.43
CA ARG A 230 -3.38 -6.30 11.42
C ARG A 230 -4.28 -6.76 10.28
N THR A 231 -3.74 -6.98 9.07
CA THR A 231 -4.49 -7.52 7.94
C THR A 231 -5.10 -8.87 8.31
N ARG A 232 -4.34 -9.73 9.00
CA ARG A 232 -4.85 -11.02 9.51
C ARG A 232 -5.99 -10.85 10.51
N LYS A 233 -5.84 -9.94 11.49
CA LYS A 233 -6.90 -9.64 12.45
C LYS A 233 -8.17 -9.11 11.78
N LEU A 234 -8.04 -8.27 10.74
CA LEU A 234 -9.17 -7.77 9.97
C LEU A 234 -9.92 -8.92 9.28
N VAL A 235 -9.19 -9.82 8.61
CA VAL A 235 -9.78 -11.01 7.97
C VAL A 235 -10.44 -11.94 9.01
N ASP A 236 -9.82 -12.14 10.18
CA ASP A 236 -10.43 -12.93 11.26
C ASP A 236 -11.73 -12.29 11.78
N THR A 237 -11.81 -10.97 11.84
CA THR A 237 -13.04 -10.24 12.21
C THR A 237 -14.12 -10.43 11.13
N VAL A 238 -13.76 -10.26 9.86
CA VAL A 238 -14.66 -10.54 8.72
C VAL A 238 -15.21 -11.96 8.81
N ARG A 239 -14.34 -12.96 9.04
CA ARG A 239 -14.72 -14.36 9.18
C ARG A 239 -15.73 -14.60 10.30
N ARG A 240 -15.50 -13.98 11.47
CA ARG A 240 -16.36 -14.12 12.65
C ARG A 240 -17.73 -13.50 12.42
N GLU A 241 -17.78 -12.32 11.82
CA GLU A 241 -19.03 -11.62 11.52
C GLU A 241 -19.85 -12.38 10.48
N ILE A 242 -19.22 -12.89 9.41
CA ILE A 242 -19.85 -13.74 8.42
C ILE A 242 -20.37 -15.04 9.03
N GLY A 243 -19.57 -15.69 9.88
CA GLY A 243 -19.98 -16.92 10.57
C GLY A 243 -21.16 -16.71 11.51
N GLY A 244 -21.18 -15.58 12.24
CA GLY A 244 -22.30 -15.18 13.10
C GLY A 244 -23.56 -14.85 12.30
N GLN A 245 -23.42 -14.12 11.19
CA GLN A 245 -24.53 -13.81 10.29
C GLN A 245 -25.10 -15.08 9.64
N GLN A 246 -24.27 -16.00 9.14
CA GLN A 246 -24.74 -17.23 8.48
C GLN A 246 -25.53 -18.15 9.42
N ALA A 247 -25.19 -18.17 10.72
CA ALA A 247 -25.98 -18.91 11.71
C ALA A 247 -27.43 -18.37 11.80
N GLY A 248 -27.62 -17.07 11.57
CA GLY A 248 -28.95 -16.44 11.46
C GLY A 248 -29.61 -16.56 10.08
N TRP A 249 -28.85 -16.61 8.99
CA TRP A 249 -29.36 -16.71 7.61
C TRP A 249 -29.64 -18.13 7.12
N ARG A 250 -29.45 -19.15 7.97
CA ARG A 250 -29.60 -20.57 7.63
C ARG A 250 -31.00 -20.96 7.16
N GLU A 251 -32.00 -20.10 7.33
CA GLU A 251 -33.40 -20.38 6.98
C GLU A 251 -33.88 -19.72 5.67
N VAL A 252 -33.17 -18.76 5.05
CA VAL A 252 -33.80 -17.91 4.00
C VAL A 252 -33.07 -17.84 2.65
N ASN A 253 -31.75 -18.07 2.55
CA ASN A 253 -31.05 -17.98 1.25
C ASN A 253 -29.76 -18.84 1.19
N ASP A 254 -29.90 -20.14 0.97
CA ASP A 254 -28.81 -21.12 0.88
C ASP A 254 -27.81 -20.84 -0.27
N VAL A 255 -28.26 -20.22 -1.36
CA VAL A 255 -27.40 -19.93 -2.54
C VAL A 255 -26.46 -18.75 -2.27
N PHE A 256 -26.98 -17.64 -1.74
CA PHE A 256 -26.18 -16.45 -1.43
C PHE A 256 -25.13 -16.73 -0.34
N GLY A 257 -25.50 -17.52 0.67
CA GLY A 257 -24.56 -17.97 1.69
C GLY A 257 -23.39 -18.78 1.12
N LYS A 258 -23.66 -19.70 0.19
CA LYS A 258 -22.61 -20.52 -0.45
C LYS A 258 -21.60 -19.68 -1.22
N GLU A 259 -22.05 -18.68 -1.99
CA GLU A 259 -21.16 -17.78 -2.72
C GLU A 259 -20.27 -16.95 -1.79
N MET A 260 -20.84 -16.42 -0.71
CA MET A 260 -20.11 -15.65 0.29
C MET A 260 -19.05 -16.50 1.01
N TRP A 261 -19.37 -17.76 1.33
CA TRP A 261 -18.40 -18.69 1.93
C TRP A 261 -17.30 -19.14 0.97
N ASN A 262 -17.63 -19.33 -0.31
CA ASN A 262 -16.62 -19.58 -1.33
C ASN A 262 -15.63 -18.41 -1.44
N LEU A 263 -16.14 -17.18 -1.35
CA LEU A 263 -15.30 -15.98 -1.37
C LEU A 263 -14.44 -15.86 -0.11
N MET A 264 -15.00 -16.16 1.06
CA MET A 264 -14.23 -16.23 2.32
C MET A 264 -13.10 -17.28 2.23
N THR A 265 -13.38 -18.44 1.63
CA THR A 265 -12.36 -19.49 1.43
C THR A 265 -11.24 -19.02 0.50
N LYS A 266 -11.56 -18.21 -0.52
CA LYS A 266 -10.54 -17.56 -1.37
C LYS A 266 -9.71 -16.56 -0.58
N ILE A 267 -10.35 -15.71 0.24
CA ILE A 267 -9.68 -14.76 1.13
C ILE A 267 -8.70 -15.48 2.06
N ASP A 268 -9.12 -16.58 2.69
CA ASP A 268 -8.25 -17.40 3.53
C ASP A 268 -7.06 -17.98 2.74
N GLY A 269 -7.30 -18.37 1.47
CA GLY A 269 -6.25 -18.78 0.55
C GLY A 269 -5.22 -17.69 0.27
N LEU A 270 -5.68 -16.45 0.05
CA LEU A 270 -4.81 -15.29 -0.17
C LEU A 270 -3.96 -14.96 1.06
N VAL A 271 -4.56 -15.01 2.26
CA VAL A 271 -3.82 -14.78 3.51
C VAL A 271 -2.73 -15.84 3.74
N LYS A 272 -3.02 -17.11 3.43
CA LYS A 272 -2.03 -18.20 3.49
C LYS A 272 -0.92 -18.05 2.45
N ALA A 273 -1.26 -17.62 1.23
CA ALA A 273 -0.28 -17.38 0.17
C ALA A 273 0.65 -16.19 0.47
N GLY A 274 0.16 -15.17 1.18
CA GLY A 274 0.94 -14.00 1.58
C GLY A 274 1.85 -14.22 2.80
N THR A 275 1.77 -15.37 3.47
CA THR A 275 2.73 -15.75 4.50
C THR A 275 3.97 -16.36 3.85
N PRO A 276 5.17 -15.77 4.02
CA PRO A 276 6.39 -16.46 3.60
C PRO A 276 6.52 -17.74 4.44
N GLU A 277 6.49 -18.90 3.78
CA GLU A 277 6.98 -20.13 4.39
C GLU A 277 8.45 -19.89 4.74
N SER A 278 8.77 -19.82 6.03
CA SER A 278 10.15 -19.80 6.48
C SER A 278 10.82 -21.10 6.00
N PRO A 279 11.85 -21.05 5.14
CA PRO A 279 12.56 -22.26 4.71
C PRO A 279 13.42 -22.86 5.84
N ASP A 280 13.54 -22.15 6.97
CA ASP A 280 14.15 -22.66 8.18
C ASP A 280 13.06 -23.06 9.18
N GLY A 281 13.04 -24.36 9.53
CA GLY A 281 12.26 -24.95 10.62
C GLY A 281 12.69 -24.49 12.02
N ARG A 282 12.92 -23.19 12.20
CA ARG A 282 13.01 -22.58 13.52
C ARG A 282 11.60 -22.23 13.95
N LEU A 283 11.12 -23.01 14.91
CA LEU A 283 9.86 -22.86 15.62
C LEU A 283 9.54 -21.38 15.84
N ARG A 284 8.32 -21.02 15.47
CA ARG A 284 7.70 -19.73 15.72
C ARG A 284 7.78 -19.48 17.22
N LEU A 285 8.29 -18.32 17.64
CA LEU A 285 8.37 -17.92 19.05
C LEU A 285 6.97 -17.88 19.75
N ASP A 286 5.90 -18.00 18.97
CA ASP A 286 4.51 -18.10 19.44
C ASP A 286 4.04 -19.54 19.73
N GLU A 287 4.78 -20.57 19.30
CA GLU A 287 4.41 -21.99 19.43
C GLU A 287 4.76 -22.57 20.81
N TRP A 288 5.60 -21.88 21.59
CA TRP A 288 5.93 -22.29 22.96
C TRP A 288 4.80 -22.01 23.96
N LYS A 289 3.74 -21.30 23.56
CA LYS A 289 2.55 -21.03 24.40
C LYS A 289 1.43 -22.05 24.24
N THR A 290 1.57 -23.04 23.37
CA THR A 290 0.52 -24.04 23.08
C THR A 290 0.97 -25.48 23.28
N ILE A 291 2.08 -25.71 23.99
CA ILE A 291 2.42 -27.03 24.52
C ILE A 291 2.02 -27.01 26.00
N GLY A 292 1.05 -27.88 26.35
CA GLY A 292 0.37 -27.97 27.65
C GLY A 292 1.31 -28.02 28.87
N ASP A 293 0.87 -27.63 30.08
CA ASP A 293 -0.27 -28.21 30.81
C ASP A 293 -0.29 -29.75 30.69
N ASP A 294 0.79 -30.36 31.18
CA ASP A 294 0.78 -31.60 31.97
C ASP A 294 2.23 -31.99 32.29
N ASP A 295 2.78 -31.46 33.39
CA ASP A 295 3.76 -32.17 34.23
C ASP A 295 4.00 -31.38 35.53
N ASP A 296 3.10 -31.64 36.49
CA ASP A 296 3.29 -31.41 37.92
C ASP A 296 4.55 -32.12 38.43
N ARG A 297 5.72 -31.47 38.42
CA ARG A 297 6.83 -31.78 39.35
C ARG A 297 7.62 -30.53 39.75
N GLY A 298 7.17 -29.92 40.84
CA GLY A 298 8.02 -29.43 41.94
C GLY A 298 9.17 -28.50 41.55
N TRP A 299 8.84 -27.26 41.18
CA TRP A 299 9.77 -26.15 41.28
C TRP A 299 9.29 -25.23 42.41
N ASP A 300 9.71 -25.54 43.63
CA ASP A 300 9.46 -24.73 44.82
C ASP A 300 10.35 -23.48 44.79
N PHE A 301 9.72 -22.31 44.90
CA PHE A 301 10.32 -20.98 44.77
C PHE A 301 11.11 -20.52 46.02
N ASP A 302 11.27 -21.37 47.04
CA ASP A 302 11.73 -20.96 48.38
C ASP A 302 13.15 -21.39 48.80
N SER A 303 14.02 -21.87 47.91
CA SER A 303 15.36 -22.38 48.31
C SER A 303 16.51 -21.36 48.36
N TRP A 304 16.26 -20.09 48.72
CA TRP A 304 17.31 -19.06 48.84
C TRP A 304 17.77 -18.73 50.27
N SER A 305 17.70 -19.68 51.20
CA SER A 305 18.45 -19.55 52.46
C SER A 305 18.83 -20.88 53.12
N GLY A 306 20.12 -21.04 53.45
CA GLY A 306 20.53 -21.93 54.53
C GLY A 306 21.57 -23.01 54.23
N SER A 307 22.84 -22.63 54.36
CA SER A 307 23.84 -23.33 55.19
C SER A 307 24.33 -24.76 54.87
N SER A 308 25.62 -24.80 54.56
CA SER A 308 26.69 -25.47 55.32
C SER A 308 27.06 -26.94 55.06
N ARG A 309 28.36 -27.11 54.75
CA ARG A 309 29.26 -28.24 55.07
C ARG A 309 28.99 -29.53 54.28
N HIS A 310 29.94 -30.36 53.88
CA HIS A 310 31.27 -30.70 54.39
C HIS A 310 31.93 -31.48 53.23
N ASP A 311 33.21 -31.29 52.93
CA ASP A 311 34.08 -32.42 52.61
C ASP A 311 35.56 -32.03 52.71
N GLU A 312 36.27 -32.89 53.42
CA GLU A 312 37.64 -32.77 53.91
C GLU A 312 38.59 -33.60 52.99
N PRO A 313 39.89 -33.80 53.29
CA PRO A 313 40.95 -33.32 52.42
C PRO A 313 41.79 -34.44 51.80
N ARG A 314 42.61 -34.10 50.78
CA ARG A 314 43.79 -34.89 50.46
C ARG A 314 45.02 -34.02 50.27
N ASP A 315 45.83 -34.11 51.30
CA ASP A 315 47.24 -33.79 51.46
C ASP A 315 48.11 -34.03 50.21
N ARG A 316 48.97 -33.05 49.90
CA ARG A 316 50.36 -33.28 49.45
C ARG A 316 51.18 -31.99 49.61
N SER A 317 51.78 -31.90 50.79
CA SER A 317 53.12 -31.39 51.10
C SER A 317 53.99 -30.77 49.98
N LYS A 318 54.65 -29.65 50.34
CA LYS A 318 56.05 -29.21 50.08
C LYS A 318 56.09 -27.75 49.58
N SER A 319 56.26 -26.78 50.49
CA SER A 319 57.55 -26.24 50.97
C SER A 319 58.27 -25.33 49.95
N PHE A 320 58.22 -24.01 50.17
CA PHE A 320 59.35 -23.08 50.36
C PHE A 320 58.80 -21.65 50.32
N SER A 321 58.71 -20.96 51.47
CA SER A 321 59.65 -19.90 51.88
C SER A 321 59.94 -18.91 50.75
N SER A 322 59.17 -17.82 50.70
CA SER A 322 59.53 -16.51 51.27
C SER A 322 60.67 -15.79 50.54
N ARG A 323 60.41 -14.49 50.36
CA ARG A 323 61.31 -13.37 50.63
C ARG A 323 61.92 -12.62 49.44
N PHE A 324 61.71 -11.31 49.58
CA PHE A 324 62.51 -10.16 49.17
C PHE A 324 62.25 -9.52 47.80
N SER A 325 61.72 -8.29 47.97
CA SER A 325 61.92 -7.05 47.20
C SER A 325 61.23 -6.87 45.86
#